data_AF-A0A2D4JF20-F1
#
_entry.id   AF-A0A2D4JF20-F1
#
_cell.length_a   1.000
_cell.length_b   1.000
_cell.length_c   1.000
_cell.angle_alpha   90.00
_cell.angle_beta   90.00
_cell.angle_gamma   90.00
#
_symmetry.space_group_name_H-M   'P 1'
#
loop_
_entity.id
_entity.type
_entity.pdbx_description
1 polymer ?
#
loop_
_entity_poly.entity_id
_entity_poly.type
_entity_poly.pdbx_seq_one_letter_code
_entity_poly.pdbx_strand_id
1 'polypeptide(L)'
;NFVFWQDIRWKNKFWGKSMEILPIGALNVTLPKYGDCYVWNKVTTCIHNILSGRRWIEHYGEITIRNTKSSVCICKLTFIKVNYWNSNVNEVQGVVMDQEGKVVHHLFGKWHEGLYCGTAPSAKCIWRPGNT
;
A
#
# COMPACT_ATOMS: atom_id res chain seq x y z
N ASN A 1 -8.90 -9.74 -18.53
CA ASN A 1 -8.87 -8.26 -18.55
C ASN A 1 -7.55 -7.63 -18.14
N PHE A 2 -6.68 -8.35 -17.41
CA PHE A 2 -5.34 -7.87 -17.06
C PHE A 2 -4.33 -9.03 -17.11
N VAL A 3 -3.04 -8.72 -17.19
CA VAL A 3 -1.95 -9.68 -16.94
C VAL A 3 -1.13 -9.16 -15.76
N PHE A 4 -0.88 -10.02 -14.78
CA PHE A 4 -0.15 -9.67 -13.56
C PHE A 4 1.08 -10.55 -13.41
N TRP A 5 2.22 -9.96 -13.04
CA TRP A 5 3.44 -10.69 -12.71
C TRP A 5 4.30 -9.93 -11.71
N GLN A 6 5.16 -10.65 -11.01
CA GLN A 6 6.09 -10.08 -10.04
C GLN A 6 7.33 -10.96 -9.96
N ASP A 7 8.46 -10.33 -9.65
CA ASP A 7 9.66 -11.00 -9.15
C ASP A 7 10.03 -10.33 -7.83
N ILE A 8 9.99 -11.09 -6.75
CA ILE A 8 10.16 -10.58 -5.39
C ILE A 8 11.13 -11.48 -4.63
N ARG A 9 12.23 -10.89 -4.18
CA ARG A 9 13.14 -11.47 -3.20
C ARG A 9 12.72 -11.06 -1.81
N TRP A 10 12.54 -12.02 -0.92
CA TRP A 10 12.21 -11.76 0.48
C TRP A 10 13.47 -11.74 1.33
N LYS A 11 13.69 -10.65 2.06
CA LYS A 11 14.71 -10.56 3.10
C LYS A 11 14.03 -10.45 4.45
N ASN A 12 14.30 -11.38 5.34
CA ASN A 12 13.70 -11.39 6.67
C ASN A 12 14.73 -10.99 7.72
N LYS A 13 14.30 -10.23 8.73
CA LYS A 13 15.10 -9.89 9.91
C LYS A 13 14.32 -10.24 11.17
N PHE A 14 14.95 -11.00 12.05
CA PHE A 14 14.38 -11.32 13.35
C PHE A 14 14.98 -10.41 14.43
N TRP A 15 14.11 -9.78 15.21
CA TRP A 15 14.45 -8.78 16.23
C TRP A 15 14.09 -9.27 17.64
N GLY A 16 14.14 -10.59 17.88
CA GLY A 16 13.83 -11.21 19.17
C GLY A 16 12.33 -11.40 19.44
N LYS A 17 11.54 -10.33 19.45
CA LYS A 17 10.07 -10.43 19.61
C LYS A 17 9.28 -10.26 18.31
N SER A 18 9.90 -9.65 17.30
CA SER A 18 9.27 -9.35 16.03
C SER A 18 10.08 -9.89 14.85
N MET A 19 9.42 -10.10 13.73
CA MET A 19 10.05 -10.43 12.45
C MET A 19 9.66 -9.38 11.41
N GLU A 20 10.64 -8.69 10.84
CA GLU A 20 10.44 -7.84 9.67
C GLU A 20 10.64 -8.67 8.39
N ILE A 21 9.70 -8.52 7.47
CA ILE A 21 9.71 -9.08 6.13
C ILE A 21 9.89 -7.90 5.16
N LEU A 22 11.03 -7.87 4.49
CA LEU A 22 11.41 -6.83 3.53
C LEU A 22 11.30 -7.40 2.11
N PRO A 23 10.19 -7.15 1.39
CA PRO A 23 10.08 -7.51 -0.03
C PRO A 23 10.96 -6.60 -0.88
N ILE A 24 11.81 -7.19 -1.72
CA ILE A 24 12.68 -6.49 -2.67
C ILE A 24 12.25 -6.90 -4.07
N GLY A 25 11.76 -5.94 -4.84
CA GLY A 25 11.29 -6.13 -6.21
C GLY A 25 10.03 -5.33 -6.49
N ALA A 26 9.43 -5.55 -7.66
CA ALA A 26 8.26 -4.82 -8.12
C ALA A 26 7.15 -5.76 -8.58
N LEU A 27 5.92 -5.28 -8.43
CA LEU A 27 4.71 -5.86 -8.98
C LEU A 27 4.39 -5.12 -10.27
N ASN A 28 3.84 -5.86 -11.22
CA ASN A 28 3.47 -5.34 -12.53
C ASN A 28 2.07 -5.80 -12.87
N VAL A 29 1.27 -4.89 -13.45
CA VAL A 29 0.00 -5.26 -14.09
C VAL A 29 -0.15 -4.53 -15.41
N THR A 30 -0.50 -5.26 -16.47
CA THR A 30 -0.91 -4.66 -17.73
C THR A 30 -2.42 -4.71 -17.86
N LEU A 31 -2.98 -3.66 -18.45
CA LEU A 31 -4.37 -3.58 -18.85
C LEU A 31 -4.43 -3.51 -20.39
N PRO A 32 -4.42 -4.66 -21.10
CA PRO A 32 -4.25 -4.68 -22.56
C PRO A 32 -5.26 -3.82 -23.32
N LYS A 33 -6.49 -3.74 -22.81
CA LYS A 33 -7.57 -2.90 -23.38
C LYS A 33 -7.18 -1.42 -23.48
N TYR A 34 -6.38 -0.92 -22.55
CA TYR A 34 -5.98 0.49 -22.47
C TYR A 34 -4.52 0.73 -22.89
N GLY A 35 -3.76 -0.34 -23.14
CA GLY A 35 -2.32 -0.26 -23.41
C GLY A 35 -1.47 0.11 -22.19
N ASP A 36 -2.06 0.13 -20.99
CA ASP A 36 -1.38 0.56 -19.76
C ASP A 36 -0.53 -0.56 -19.13
N CYS A 37 0.55 -0.15 -18.46
CA CYS A 37 1.38 -1.04 -17.66
C CYS A 37 1.79 -0.34 -16.36
N TYR A 38 1.18 -0.74 -15.24
CA TYR A 38 1.46 -0.19 -13.92
C TYR A 38 2.48 -1.02 -13.17
N VAL A 39 3.36 -0.32 -12.46
CA VAL A 39 4.40 -0.92 -11.62
C VAL A 39 4.39 -0.29 -10.24
N TRP A 40 4.54 -1.10 -9.19
CA TRP A 40 4.65 -0.63 -7.82
C TRP A 40 5.50 -1.54 -6.93
N ASN A 41 5.99 -1.01 -5.82
CA ASN A 41 6.73 -1.75 -4.80
C ASN A 41 5.79 -2.29 -3.69
N LYS A 42 6.28 -3.22 -2.87
CA LYS A 42 5.64 -3.58 -1.60
C LYS A 42 6.28 -2.81 -0.44
N VAL A 43 5.52 -2.62 0.63
CA VAL A 43 5.99 -2.06 1.90
C VAL A 43 6.53 -3.16 2.82
N THR A 44 7.29 -2.76 3.83
CA THR A 44 7.77 -3.65 4.87
C THR A 44 6.59 -4.17 5.69
N THR A 45 6.65 -5.44 6.08
CA THR A 45 5.69 -6.06 6.99
C THR A 45 6.39 -6.50 8.25
N CYS A 46 5.88 -6.10 9.41
CA CYS A 46 6.38 -6.55 10.71
C CYS A 46 5.33 -7.43 11.39
N ILE A 47 5.74 -8.64 11.76
CA ILE A 47 4.95 -9.54 12.59
C ILE A 47 5.44 -9.39 14.02
N HIS A 48 4.59 -8.83 14.87
CA HIS A 48 4.90 -8.63 16.28
C HIS A 48 4.52 -9.86 17.10
N ASN A 49 5.21 -10.04 18.23
CA ASN A 49 4.92 -11.09 19.21
C ASN A 49 5.01 -12.50 18.60
N ILE A 50 5.99 -12.74 17.71
CA ILE A 50 6.06 -13.97 16.92
C ILE A 50 6.25 -15.22 17.80
N LEU A 51 6.97 -15.10 18.92
CA LEU A 51 7.27 -16.19 19.85
C LEU A 51 6.31 -16.33 21.04
N SER A 52 5.41 -15.37 21.31
CA SER A 52 4.50 -15.45 22.47
C SER A 52 3.32 -14.49 22.39
N GLY A 53 2.22 -14.79 23.07
CA GLY A 53 1.08 -13.88 23.22
C GLY A 53 0.25 -13.66 21.94
N ARG A 54 -0.47 -12.52 21.88
CA ARG A 54 -1.31 -12.13 20.74
C ARG A 54 -0.45 -11.50 19.64
N ARG A 55 -0.36 -12.20 18.51
CA ARG A 55 0.30 -11.73 17.29
C ARG A 55 -0.52 -10.64 16.63
N TRP A 56 0.17 -9.68 16.03
CA TRP A 56 -0.43 -8.67 15.17
C TRP A 56 0.56 -8.28 14.09
N ILE A 57 0.02 -7.78 12.97
CA ILE A 57 0.77 -7.42 11.78
C ILE A 57 0.72 -5.91 11.63
N GLU A 58 1.87 -5.34 11.28
CA GLU A 58 2.01 -3.96 10.88
C GLU A 58 2.58 -3.91 9.46
N HIS A 59 2.08 -2.98 8.65
CA HIS A 59 2.69 -2.60 7.40
C HIS A 59 3.15 -1.15 7.51
N TYR A 60 4.36 -0.83 7.03
CA TYR A 60 4.83 0.56 6.99
C TYR A 60 5.78 0.83 5.82
N GLY A 61 5.74 2.07 5.36
CA GLY A 61 6.48 2.56 4.21
C GLY A 61 5.55 3.12 3.14
N GLU A 62 6.13 3.52 2.01
CA GLU A 62 5.41 4.08 0.87
C GLU A 62 5.34 3.07 -0.27
N ILE A 63 4.16 2.86 -0.83
CA ILE A 63 3.95 2.29 -2.16
C ILE A 63 3.89 3.43 -3.15
N THR A 64 4.69 3.36 -4.22
CA THR A 64 4.56 4.24 -5.38
C THR A 64 4.04 3.44 -6.57
N ILE A 65 2.87 3.81 -7.06
CA ILE A 65 2.23 3.22 -8.24
C ILE A 65 2.40 4.19 -9.40
N ARG A 66 3.02 3.72 -10.49
CA ARG A 66 3.22 4.52 -11.71
C ARG A 66 2.87 3.71 -12.94
N ASN A 67 2.35 4.38 -13.97
CA ASN A 67 2.24 3.80 -15.30
C ASN A 67 3.58 3.95 -16.03
N THR A 68 4.05 2.90 -16.69
CA THR A 68 5.30 2.91 -17.48
C THR A 68 5.09 3.32 -18.93
N LYS A 69 3.82 3.43 -19.35
CA LYS A 69 3.40 3.85 -20.69
C LYS A 69 2.83 5.26 -20.73
N SER A 70 2.64 5.89 -19.57
CA SER A 70 2.08 7.23 -19.44
C SER A 70 2.61 7.91 -18.18
N SER A 71 2.87 9.22 -18.27
CA SER A 71 3.28 10.07 -17.13
C SER A 71 2.11 10.83 -16.50
N VAL A 72 0.87 10.62 -16.96
CA VAL A 72 -0.31 11.43 -16.58
C VAL A 72 -0.51 11.57 -15.08
N CYS A 73 -0.26 10.50 -14.33
CA CYS A 73 -0.33 10.56 -12.89
C CYS A 73 0.58 9.54 -12.20
N ILE A 74 0.85 9.81 -10.93
CA ILE A 74 1.51 8.92 -9.99
C ILE A 74 0.66 8.81 -8.72
N CYS A 75 0.55 7.62 -8.15
CA CYS A 75 -0.12 7.42 -6.88
C CYS A 75 0.90 7.02 -5.82
N LYS A 76 0.81 7.65 -4.65
CA LYS A 76 1.60 7.29 -3.45
C LYS A 76 0.65 6.88 -2.34
N LEU A 77 0.91 5.73 -1.72
CA LEU A 77 0.20 5.24 -0.54
C LEU A 77 1.21 5.02 0.58
N THR A 78 1.06 5.76 1.68
CA THR A 78 1.87 5.66 2.88
C THR A 78 1.13 4.84 3.92
N PHE A 79 1.71 3.70 4.29
CA PHE A 79 1.29 2.88 5.41
C PHE A 79 1.93 3.44 6.68
N ILE A 80 1.08 3.94 7.58
CA ILE A 80 1.52 4.67 8.77
C ILE A 80 1.99 3.69 9.82
N LYS A 81 3.25 3.82 10.23
CA LYS A 81 3.81 3.05 11.35
C LYS A 81 3.18 3.51 12.66
N VAL A 82 2.77 2.56 13.50
CA VAL A 82 2.26 2.82 14.84
C VAL A 82 3.41 3.31 15.71
N ASN A 83 3.22 4.49 16.30
CA ASN A 83 4.20 5.11 17.18
C ASN A 83 3.52 5.48 18.50
N TYR A 84 4.30 5.69 19.57
CA TYR A 84 3.77 6.02 20.91
C TYR A 84 2.82 7.23 20.93
N TRP A 85 3.03 8.17 20.02
CA TRP A 85 2.28 9.43 19.92
C TRP A 85 1.02 9.37 19.05
N ASN A 86 0.83 8.29 18.28
CA ASN A 86 -0.31 8.15 17.39
C ASN A 86 -0.81 6.70 17.35
N SER A 87 -2.06 6.51 17.81
CA SER A 87 -2.74 5.22 17.86
C SER A 87 -3.46 4.86 16.55
N ASN A 88 -3.12 5.50 15.43
CA ASN A 88 -3.68 5.22 14.12
C ASN A 88 -3.21 3.87 13.55
N VAL A 89 -3.62 2.78 14.21
CA VAL A 89 -3.32 1.41 13.83
C VAL A 89 -3.88 1.15 12.43
N ASN A 90 -3.02 0.60 11.57
CA ASN A 90 -3.36 0.14 10.23
C ASN A 90 -3.78 1.24 9.24
N GLU A 91 -3.50 2.50 9.55
CA GLU A 91 -3.85 3.62 8.67
C GLU A 91 -3.03 3.60 7.38
N VAL A 92 -3.71 3.91 6.28
CA VAL A 92 -3.12 4.21 4.98
C VAL A 92 -3.58 5.58 4.55
N GLN A 93 -2.63 6.44 4.18
CA GLN A 93 -2.88 7.73 3.57
C GLN A 93 -2.31 7.72 2.17
N GLY A 94 -2.88 8.47 1.24
CA GLY A 94 -2.34 8.53 -0.09
C GLY A 94 -2.83 9.70 -0.91
N VAL A 95 -2.12 9.90 -2.02
CA VAL A 95 -2.43 10.93 -3.00
C VAL A 95 -2.23 10.37 -4.40
N VAL A 96 -3.08 10.84 -5.31
CA VAL A 96 -2.81 10.76 -6.75
C VAL A 96 -2.41 12.16 -7.17
N MET A 97 -1.26 12.27 -7.83
CA MET A 97 -0.72 13.53 -8.33
C MET A 97 -0.65 13.48 -9.86
N ASP A 98 -0.92 14.59 -10.51
CA ASP A 98 -0.67 14.75 -11.94
C ASP A 98 0.83 14.95 -12.25
N GLN A 99 1.16 15.20 -13.52
CA GLN A 99 2.54 15.36 -13.98
C GLN A 99 3.24 16.61 -13.42
N GLU A 100 2.46 17.60 -12.98
CA GLU A 100 2.94 18.83 -12.36
C GLU A 100 3.14 18.67 -10.85
N GLY A 101 2.80 17.49 -10.30
CA GLY A 101 2.88 17.20 -8.87
C GLY A 101 1.67 17.72 -8.09
N LYS A 102 0.64 18.24 -8.75
CA LYS A 102 -0.58 18.69 -8.09
C LYS A 102 -1.43 17.50 -7.68
N VAL A 103 -1.89 17.51 -6.43
CA VAL A 103 -2.78 16.47 -5.92
C VAL A 103 -4.15 16.58 -6.61
N VAL A 104 -4.56 15.51 -7.29
CA VAL A 104 -5.87 15.40 -7.95
C VAL A 104 -6.84 14.52 -7.16
N HIS A 105 -6.33 13.58 -6.36
CA HIS A 105 -7.15 12.79 -5.45
C HIS A 105 -6.44 12.53 -4.12
N HIS A 106 -7.21 12.55 -3.04
CA HIS A 106 -6.79 12.06 -1.73
C HIS A 106 -7.34 10.64 -1.52
N LEU A 107 -6.50 9.78 -0.96
CA LEU A 107 -6.83 8.42 -0.57
C LEU A 107 -6.61 8.27 0.93
N PHE A 108 -7.51 7.58 1.62
CA PHE A 108 -7.35 7.31 3.04
C PHE A 108 -8.13 6.08 3.47
N GLY A 109 -7.77 5.51 4.62
CA GLY A 109 -8.52 4.43 5.24
C GLY A 109 -7.63 3.57 6.11
N LYS A 110 -8.05 2.32 6.31
CA LYS A 110 -7.25 1.31 7.00
C LYS A 110 -7.15 0.08 6.13
N TRP A 111 -5.94 -0.47 5.98
CA TRP A 111 -5.67 -1.54 5.02
C TRP A 111 -6.49 -2.82 5.24
N HIS A 112 -7.07 -2.99 6.43
CA HIS A 112 -7.90 -4.13 6.81
C HIS A 112 -9.41 -3.83 6.87
N GLU A 113 -9.84 -2.57 6.75
CA GLU A 113 -11.26 -2.18 6.83
C GLU A 113 -11.79 -1.61 5.51
N GLY A 114 -10.98 -0.83 4.79
CA GLY A 114 -11.38 -0.22 3.53
C GLY A 114 -10.51 0.97 3.13
N LEU A 115 -10.62 1.33 1.86
CA LEU A 115 -9.93 2.47 1.24
C LEU A 115 -10.96 3.39 0.59
N TYR A 116 -10.77 4.69 0.75
CA TYR A 116 -11.67 5.74 0.32
C TYR A 116 -10.92 6.76 -0.53
N CYS A 117 -11.63 7.39 -1.47
CA CYS A 117 -11.12 8.43 -2.36
C CYS A 117 -11.97 9.69 -2.26
N GLY A 118 -11.33 10.86 -2.16
CA GLY A 118 -11.96 12.16 -2.01
C GLY A 118 -11.77 12.74 -0.61
N THR A 119 -12.63 13.67 -0.22
CA THR A 119 -12.60 14.35 1.08
C THR A 119 -13.83 13.97 1.91
N ALA A 120 -13.66 13.80 3.21
CA ALA A 120 -14.80 13.56 4.10
C ALA A 120 -15.72 14.80 4.15
N PRO A 121 -17.06 14.64 4.27
CA PRO A 121 -17.78 13.37 4.40
C PRO A 121 -18.18 12.72 3.07
N SER A 122 -17.92 13.34 1.92
CA SER A 122 -18.34 12.89 0.58
C SER A 122 -17.41 11.86 -0.09
N ALA A 123 -16.44 11.33 0.66
CA ALA A 123 -15.46 10.38 0.15
C ALA A 123 -16.12 9.09 -0.33
N LYS A 124 -15.73 8.63 -1.52
CA LYS A 124 -16.22 7.39 -2.11
C LYS A 124 -15.39 6.22 -1.61
N CYS A 125 -16.05 5.17 -1.14
CA CYS A 125 -15.37 3.90 -0.89
C CYS A 125 -14.94 3.25 -2.20
N ILE A 126 -13.64 2.95 -2.34
CA ILE A 126 -13.06 2.35 -3.56
C ILE A 126 -12.63 0.90 -3.36
N TRP A 127 -12.47 0.46 -2.10
CA TRP A 127 -12.18 -0.93 -1.76
C TRP A 127 -12.63 -1.24 -0.33
N ARG A 128 -13.11 -2.47 -0.11
CA ARG A 128 -13.33 -3.09 1.19
C ARG A 128 -12.95 -4.57 1.15
N PRO A 129 -12.62 -5.19 2.29
CA PRO A 129 -12.52 -6.64 2.39
C PRO A 129 -13.82 -7.29 1.91
N GLY A 130 -13.71 -8.43 1.22
CA GLY A 130 -14.87 -9.27 0.96
C GLY A 130 -15.42 -9.83 2.28
N ASN A 131 -16.73 -10.04 2.34
CA ASN A 131 -17.31 -10.80 3.45
C ASN A 131 -16.83 -12.25 3.33
N THR A 132 -16.11 -12.72 4.35
CA THR A 132 -15.82 -14.16 4.53
C THR A 132 -17.03 -14.89 5.06
#